data_AF-A0A8E0S7R4-F1
#
_entry.id   AF-A0A8E0S7R4-F1
#
_cell.length_a   1.000
_cell.length_b   1.000
_cell.length_c   1.000
_cell.angle_alpha   90.00
_cell.angle_beta   90.00
_cell.angle_gamma   90.00
#
_symmetry.space_group_name_H-M   'P 1'
#
loop_
_entity.id
_entity.type
_entity.pdbx_description
1 polymer ?
#
loop_
_entity_poly.entity_id
_entity_poly.type
_entity_poly.pdbx_seq_one_letter_code
_entity_poly.pdbx_strand_id
1 'polypeptide(L)'
;MEDENFDTVPSYYRHSITGFGPITAPDQRNLFALFNGGNLSNADRLGFRFASVKLKRKRMDCDPSVACDTRESDSPLSPNFRFFQSRVNLVDRTGSFHWTPDVPYSKSTLTPSQAGEFQFNNHILVCVVGTPINGPLNLENFIMPLRFHWKQIHDIVILGNSQLIGQKEWDKLKNFPRIFIVHGDPCSFTDLYAVQLSKCNACVILGDTNEELDSQSVDICLQDRKTLLCAMNIRSLLQRERHLVHLTTELRYERNAHLFSSVDTHENDYKLPVWFNEPFARGFIFSNSLLYSCLSSFFYNEDVFHFLRVLISGEATDELETSFAVGAGNRGLQEGLPDQTYRMPGVNVALCGFDDPPFCFMANEKRRVSYLVTRLKRID
;
A
#
# COMPACT_ATOMS: atom_id res chain seq x y z
N MET A 1 -29.04 46.84 -11.90
CA MET A 1 -30.21 46.03 -12.23
C MET A 1 -29.72 44.98 -13.20
N GLU A 2 -29.46 43.72 -12.89
CA GLU A 2 -29.47 42.86 -11.70
C GLU A 2 -28.52 41.73 -12.14
N ASP A 3 -27.36 41.56 -11.51
CA ASP A 3 -27.04 40.45 -10.60
C ASP A 3 -27.73 39.11 -10.95
N GLU A 4 -27.08 38.28 -11.77
CA GLU A 4 -27.37 36.85 -11.83
C GLU A 4 -26.34 36.05 -11.01
N ASN A 5 -26.87 35.44 -9.95
CA ASN A 5 -26.20 34.64 -8.93
C ASN A 5 -25.39 33.46 -9.50
N PHE A 6 -24.09 33.46 -9.21
CA PHE A 6 -23.27 32.25 -9.12
C PHE A 6 -23.47 31.57 -7.76
N ASP A 7 -24.63 30.95 -7.56
CA ASP A 7 -24.88 30.07 -6.41
C ASP A 7 -25.43 28.74 -6.91
N THR A 8 -24.52 27.80 -7.19
CA THR A 8 -24.63 26.36 -6.86
C THR A 8 -23.46 25.61 -7.50
N VAL A 9 -22.33 25.51 -6.79
CA VAL A 9 -21.33 24.47 -7.04
C VAL A 9 -21.11 23.72 -5.71
N PRO A 10 -21.34 22.40 -5.65
CA PRO A 10 -21.14 21.63 -4.41
C PRO A 10 -19.66 21.63 -4.00
N SER A 11 -19.38 21.98 -2.74
CA SER A 11 -18.03 21.87 -2.18
C SER A 11 -17.69 20.41 -1.86
N TYR A 12 -17.18 19.68 -2.84
CA TYR A 12 -16.38 18.48 -2.59
C TYR A 12 -14.95 18.76 -3.05
N TYR A 13 -13.98 18.17 -2.33
CA TYR A 13 -12.54 18.48 -2.31
C TYR A 13 -12.12 19.60 -1.36
N ARG A 14 -12.07 19.26 -0.06
CA ARG A 14 -11.04 19.79 0.82
C ARG A 14 -10.07 18.67 1.13
N HIS A 15 -8.89 18.69 0.51
CA HIS A 15 -7.75 17.92 0.98
C HIS A 15 -7.24 18.57 2.26
N SER A 16 -7.30 17.89 3.40
CA SER A 16 -6.56 18.32 4.59
C SER A 16 -5.27 17.50 4.66
N ILE A 17 -4.15 18.10 4.30
CA ILE A 17 -2.83 17.59 4.70
C ILE A 17 -2.62 18.09 6.13
N THR A 18 -2.79 17.22 7.12
CA THR A 18 -2.43 17.52 8.51
C THR A 18 -1.07 16.90 8.81
N GLY A 19 -0.01 17.70 8.69
CA GLY A 19 1.28 17.39 9.29
C GLY A 19 1.28 17.84 10.75
N PHE A 20 1.35 16.91 11.70
CA PHE A 20 1.54 17.26 13.10
C PHE A 20 2.99 17.02 13.50
N GLY A 21 3.79 18.09 13.49
CA GLY A 21 5.01 18.19 14.30
C GLY A 21 4.66 18.59 15.74
N PRO A 22 5.59 18.48 16.70
CA PRO A 22 5.34 18.84 18.10
C PRO A 22 5.28 20.36 18.25
N ILE A 23 4.09 20.93 18.40
CA ILE A 23 3.88 22.37 18.64
C ILE A 23 3.81 22.61 20.15
N THR A 24 4.61 23.57 20.64
CA THR A 24 4.60 23.99 22.04
C THR A 24 3.34 24.80 22.39
N ALA A 25 2.97 24.81 23.67
CA ALA A 25 1.67 25.27 24.16
C ALA A 25 1.23 26.72 23.84
N PRO A 26 2.09 27.72 23.55
CA PRO A 26 1.59 29.07 23.31
C PRO A 26 1.00 29.29 21.89
N ASP A 27 1.31 28.44 20.91
CA ASP A 27 0.86 28.63 19.51
C ASP A 27 -0.53 28.05 19.19
N GLN A 28 -1.13 27.28 20.11
CA GLN A 28 -2.48 26.75 19.90
C GLN A 28 -3.54 27.85 19.84
N ARG A 29 -3.37 28.96 20.56
CA ARG A 29 -4.36 30.05 20.62
C ARG A 29 -4.45 30.85 19.31
N ASN A 30 -3.37 30.94 18.56
CA ASN A 30 -3.32 31.72 17.32
C ASN A 30 -3.87 30.92 16.11
N LEU A 31 -3.78 29.59 16.13
CA LEU A 31 -4.39 28.73 15.10
C LEU A 31 -5.93 28.75 15.14
N PHE A 32 -6.55 28.84 16.33
CA PHE A 32 -8.01 28.97 16.45
C PHE A 32 -8.57 30.26 15.83
N ALA A 33 -7.76 31.32 15.74
CA ALA A 33 -8.16 32.58 15.10
C ALA A 33 -8.05 32.54 13.56
N LEU A 34 -7.16 31.70 13.01
CA LEU A 34 -6.94 31.59 11.57
C LEU A 34 -7.96 30.68 10.86
N PHE A 35 -8.48 29.65 11.52
CA PHE A 35 -9.48 28.75 10.93
C PHE A 35 -10.90 29.33 10.85
N ASN A 36 -11.17 30.45 11.52
CA ASN A 36 -12.52 30.99 11.70
C ASN A 36 -12.72 32.40 11.11
N GLY A 37 -11.95 32.76 10.07
CA GLY A 37 -12.00 34.02 9.32
C GLY A 37 -13.09 35.02 9.75
N GLY A 38 -12.70 36.06 10.50
CA GLY A 38 -13.63 37.13 10.85
C GLY A 38 -13.07 38.18 11.80
N ASN A 39 -13.03 39.43 11.31
CA ASN A 39 -12.82 40.66 12.06
C ASN A 39 -13.76 40.78 13.27
N LEU A 40 -13.25 41.38 14.35
CA LEU A 40 -14.05 41.83 15.48
C LEU A 40 -15.05 42.92 15.04
N SER A 41 -16.34 42.62 15.06
CA SER A 41 -17.36 43.57 15.49
C SER A 41 -18.70 42.88 15.81
N ASN A 42 -19.05 42.95 17.10
CA ASN A 42 -20.39 42.97 17.71
C ASN A 42 -21.43 41.85 17.45
N ALA A 43 -21.88 41.33 18.59
CA ALA A 43 -23.25 40.90 18.92
C ALA A 43 -23.87 39.75 18.10
N ASP A 44 -23.69 38.51 18.60
CA ASP A 44 -24.78 37.78 19.24
C ASP A 44 -24.29 36.42 19.76
N ARG A 45 -24.07 36.37 21.09
CA ARG A 45 -23.61 35.18 21.81
C ARG A 45 -24.80 34.46 22.45
N LEU A 46 -25.52 33.65 21.69
CA LEU A 46 -26.37 32.59 22.25
C LEU A 46 -26.42 31.42 21.26
N GLY A 47 -25.76 30.30 21.57
CA GLY A 47 -26.09 29.06 20.86
C GLY A 47 -25.04 27.95 20.70
N PHE A 48 -23.85 27.98 21.30
CA PHE A 48 -22.97 26.79 21.26
C PHE A 48 -22.21 26.58 22.58
N ARG A 49 -22.86 25.91 23.54
CA ARG A 49 -22.16 25.27 24.66
C ARG A 49 -21.68 23.89 24.19
N PHE A 50 -20.46 23.81 23.66
CA PHE A 50 -19.78 22.51 23.56
C PHE A 50 -19.33 22.07 24.95
N ALA A 51 -19.80 20.90 25.38
CA ALA A 51 -19.39 20.25 26.59
C ALA A 51 -17.87 20.02 26.56
N SER A 52 -17.15 20.65 27.47
CA SER A 52 -15.73 20.40 27.70
C SER A 52 -15.57 18.99 28.26
N VAL A 53 -15.38 17.99 27.41
CA VAL A 53 -14.91 16.68 27.85
C VAL A 53 -13.45 16.84 28.23
N LYS A 54 -13.19 17.03 29.53
CA LYS A 54 -11.84 16.94 30.10
C LYS A 54 -11.31 15.53 29.85
N LEU A 55 -10.52 15.35 28.79
CA LEU A 55 -9.65 14.20 28.63
C LEU A 55 -8.64 14.20 29.79
N LYS A 56 -8.96 13.49 30.87
CA LYS A 56 -7.99 13.09 31.89
C LYS A 56 -6.98 12.18 31.18
N ARG A 57 -5.82 12.74 30.86
CA ARG A 57 -4.64 12.01 30.42
C ARG A 57 -4.20 11.13 31.60
N LYS A 58 -4.68 9.89 31.65
CA LYS A 58 -4.16 8.88 32.58
C LYS A 58 -2.79 8.48 32.02
N ARG A 59 -1.71 8.93 32.66
CA ARG A 59 -0.40 8.29 32.50
C ARG A 59 -0.60 6.82 32.85
N MET A 60 -0.35 5.95 31.88
CA MET A 60 -0.21 4.53 32.13
C MET A 60 1.26 4.37 32.50
N ASP A 61 1.54 4.33 33.81
CA ASP A 61 2.84 3.89 34.29
C ASP A 61 2.92 2.39 33.97
N CYS A 62 3.91 2.01 33.16
CA CYS A 62 4.19 0.63 32.81
C CYS A 62 4.88 -0.04 34.01
N ASP A 63 4.15 -0.85 34.77
CA ASP A 63 4.76 -1.82 35.69
C ASP A 63 5.42 -2.95 34.88
N PRO A 64 6.67 -3.36 35.21
CA PRO A 64 7.43 -4.36 34.46
C PRO A 64 7.08 -5.79 34.92
N SER A 65 5.80 -6.15 34.87
CA SER A 65 5.36 -7.51 35.21
C SER A 65 4.05 -7.89 34.53
N VAL A 66 4.07 -8.01 33.21
CA VAL A 66 3.12 -8.86 32.48
C VAL A 66 3.94 -9.71 31.52
N ALA A 67 4.36 -10.85 32.04
CA ALA A 67 4.86 -11.95 31.25
C ALA A 67 3.83 -12.31 30.16
N CYS A 68 4.36 -12.69 29.01
CA CYS A 68 3.60 -13.17 27.88
C CYS A 68 2.72 -14.37 28.29
N ASP A 69 1.43 -14.13 28.54
CA ASP A 69 0.44 -15.20 28.59
C ASP A 69 0.23 -15.68 27.15
N THR A 70 1.01 -16.69 26.78
CA THR A 70 0.75 -17.58 25.66
C THR A 70 -0.67 -18.13 25.77
N ARG A 71 -1.58 -17.63 24.94
CA ARG A 71 -2.87 -18.27 24.68
C ARG A 71 -2.61 -19.56 23.92
N GLU A 72 -2.48 -20.66 24.64
CA GLU A 72 -2.58 -22.02 24.11
C GLU A 72 -4.03 -22.30 23.68
N SER A 73 -4.40 -21.87 22.48
CA SER A 73 -5.58 -22.40 21.78
C SER A 73 -5.50 -22.26 20.26
N ASP A 74 -4.29 -22.31 19.70
CA ASP A 74 -4.13 -22.48 18.25
C ASP A 74 -4.01 -23.97 17.95
N SER A 75 -4.79 -24.43 16.97
CA SER A 75 -4.63 -25.74 16.33
C SER A 75 -3.16 -25.98 15.96
N PRO A 76 -2.66 -27.23 15.92
CA PRO A 76 -1.26 -27.50 15.65
C PRO A 76 -0.92 -27.11 14.20
N LEU A 77 -0.56 -25.84 14.00
CA LEU A 77 -0.01 -25.33 12.75
C LEU A 77 1.33 -26.01 12.50
N SER A 78 1.61 -26.27 11.22
CA SER A 78 2.80 -26.99 10.79
C SER A 78 4.09 -26.39 11.35
N PRO A 79 5.14 -27.20 11.61
CA PRO A 79 6.40 -26.71 12.18
C PRO A 79 7.04 -25.55 11.40
N ASN A 80 6.75 -25.46 10.09
CA ASN A 80 7.18 -24.37 9.23
C ASN A 80 6.60 -23.00 9.65
N PHE A 81 5.37 -22.96 10.16
CA PHE A 81 4.70 -21.72 10.59
C PHE A 81 5.38 -21.07 11.81
N ARG A 82 5.87 -21.88 12.75
CA ARG A 82 6.56 -21.38 13.98
C ARG A 82 7.88 -20.65 13.68
N PHE A 83 8.57 -21.02 12.60
CA PHE A 83 9.81 -20.35 12.20
C PHE A 83 9.58 -18.89 11.79
N PHE A 84 8.44 -18.57 11.17
CA PHE A 84 8.15 -17.23 10.66
C PHE A 84 7.53 -16.28 11.71
N GLN A 85 7.03 -16.82 12.82
CA GLN A 85 6.33 -16.06 13.85
C GLN A 85 7.25 -15.56 14.98
N SER A 86 8.40 -16.22 15.20
CA SER A 86 9.21 -16.05 16.43
C SER A 86 10.21 -14.89 16.43
N ARG A 87 10.38 -14.12 15.34
CA ARG A 87 11.48 -13.11 15.22
C ARG A 87 11.05 -11.72 14.70
N VAL A 88 9.82 -11.30 14.97
CA VAL A 88 9.25 -10.05 14.39
C VAL A 88 9.82 -8.74 14.98
N ASN A 89 10.66 -8.80 16.01
CA ASN A 89 11.11 -7.62 16.75
C ASN A 89 12.52 -7.12 16.40
N LEU A 90 13.23 -7.80 15.49
CA LEU A 90 14.57 -7.38 15.07
C LEU A 90 14.47 -6.27 14.02
N VAL A 91 15.37 -5.31 14.12
CA VAL A 91 15.50 -4.19 13.17
C VAL A 91 16.86 -4.25 12.49
N ASP A 92 16.91 -3.66 11.30
CA ASP A 92 18.14 -3.53 10.55
C ASP A 92 19.09 -2.51 11.20
N ARG A 93 20.31 -2.42 10.68
CA ARG A 93 21.34 -1.47 11.14
C ARG A 93 20.89 0.00 11.10
N THR A 94 20.02 0.38 10.18
CA THR A 94 19.48 1.76 10.10
C THR A 94 18.36 2.00 11.12
N GLY A 95 17.78 0.94 11.69
CA GLY A 95 16.63 1.04 12.59
C GLY A 95 15.33 1.43 11.88
N SER A 96 15.24 1.21 10.56
CA SER A 96 14.10 1.58 9.71
C SER A 96 13.24 0.38 9.32
N PHE A 97 13.84 -0.79 9.12
CA PHE A 97 13.17 -1.97 8.58
C PHE A 97 13.17 -3.14 9.55
N HIS A 98 12.14 -3.99 9.45
CA HIS A 98 12.14 -5.29 10.10
C HIS A 98 13.18 -6.22 9.47
N TRP A 99 13.97 -6.87 10.31
CA TRP A 99 15.07 -7.74 9.89
C TRP A 99 14.85 -9.19 10.33
N THR A 100 15.33 -10.12 9.51
CA THR A 100 15.44 -11.55 9.86
C THR A 100 16.83 -12.07 9.46
N PRO A 101 17.36 -13.07 10.19
CA PRO A 101 18.53 -13.82 9.73
C PRO A 101 18.28 -14.44 8.35
N ASP A 102 19.39 -14.72 7.65
CA ASP A 102 19.42 -15.34 6.33
C ASP A 102 18.51 -16.57 6.25
N VAL A 103 17.42 -16.43 5.49
CA VAL A 103 16.52 -17.54 5.18
C VAL A 103 16.99 -18.22 3.88
N PRO A 104 17.25 -19.54 3.88
CA PRO A 104 17.62 -20.23 2.66
C PRO A 104 16.45 -20.25 1.67
N TYR A 105 16.77 -20.08 0.39
CA TYR A 105 15.78 -20.04 -0.71
C TYR A 105 14.85 -21.26 -0.74
N SER A 106 15.36 -22.44 -0.42
CA SER A 106 14.58 -23.69 -0.40
C SER A 106 13.48 -23.71 0.67
N LYS A 107 13.59 -22.89 1.71
CA LYS A 107 12.61 -22.83 2.80
C LYS A 107 11.50 -21.81 2.53
N SER A 108 11.79 -20.77 1.76
CA SER A 108 10.79 -19.78 1.33
C SER A 108 10.06 -20.21 0.06
N THR A 109 10.64 -21.11 -0.73
CA THR A 109 10.03 -21.66 -1.94
C THR A 109 9.06 -22.79 -1.60
N LEU A 110 7.83 -22.67 -2.08
CA LEU A 110 6.72 -23.59 -1.87
C LEU A 110 6.16 -24.06 -3.21
N THR A 111 5.62 -25.28 -3.23
CA THR A 111 4.75 -25.73 -4.32
C THR A 111 3.31 -25.25 -4.09
N PRO A 112 2.44 -25.21 -5.12
CA PRO A 112 1.04 -24.81 -4.95
C PRO A 112 0.30 -25.69 -3.92
N SER A 113 0.57 -27.00 -3.90
CA SER A 113 -0.01 -27.89 -2.90
C SER A 113 0.39 -27.52 -1.47
N GLN A 114 1.67 -27.20 -1.24
CA GLN A 114 2.15 -26.74 0.06
C GLN A 114 1.54 -25.39 0.43
N ALA A 115 1.45 -24.45 -0.52
CA ALA A 115 0.81 -23.15 -0.31
C ALA A 115 -0.64 -23.28 0.19
N GLY A 116 -1.38 -24.26 -0.34
CA GLY A 116 -2.74 -24.57 0.13
C GLY A 116 -2.82 -25.00 1.60
N GLU A 117 -1.77 -25.65 2.13
CA GLU A 117 -1.67 -26.05 3.54
C GLU A 117 -1.37 -24.86 4.47
N PHE A 118 -0.67 -23.83 3.98
CA PHE A 118 -0.30 -22.64 4.78
C PHE A 118 -1.50 -21.73 5.10
N GLN A 119 -2.59 -21.83 4.33
CA GLN A 119 -3.81 -21.05 4.51
C GLN A 119 -3.60 -19.54 4.70
N PHE A 120 -3.01 -18.88 3.71
CA PHE A 120 -2.71 -17.44 3.77
C PHE A 120 -3.96 -16.56 3.96
N ASN A 121 -3.92 -15.65 4.93
CA ASN A 121 -5.03 -14.72 5.19
C ASN A 121 -4.51 -13.29 5.36
N ASN A 122 -5.22 -12.31 4.81
CA ASN A 122 -4.85 -10.90 4.83
C ASN A 122 -3.41 -10.66 4.35
N HIS A 123 -3.00 -11.37 3.30
CA HIS A 123 -1.66 -11.32 2.73
C HIS A 123 -1.62 -10.42 1.48
N ILE A 124 -0.43 -10.08 1.02
CA ILE A 124 -0.20 -9.37 -0.25
C ILE A 124 0.26 -10.41 -1.27
N LEU A 125 -0.49 -10.54 -2.36
CA LEU A 125 -0.16 -11.44 -3.46
C LEU A 125 0.56 -10.66 -4.56
N VAL A 126 1.73 -11.13 -4.99
CA VAL A 126 2.50 -10.54 -6.09
C VAL A 126 2.60 -11.57 -7.21
N CYS A 127 1.88 -11.34 -8.31
CA CYS A 127 1.88 -12.18 -9.49
C CYS A 127 2.96 -11.67 -10.47
N VAL A 128 3.98 -12.49 -10.73
CA VAL A 128 5.04 -12.16 -11.69
C VAL A 128 4.70 -12.83 -13.02
N VAL A 129 4.21 -12.04 -13.99
CA VAL A 129 3.72 -12.54 -15.27
C VAL A 129 4.79 -12.32 -16.33
N GLY A 130 5.72 -13.25 -16.52
CA GLY A 130 6.71 -13.11 -17.58
C GLY A 130 7.93 -14.00 -17.48
N THR A 131 8.93 -13.75 -18.31
CA THR A 131 10.26 -14.38 -18.22
C THR A 131 11.33 -13.28 -18.13
N PRO A 132 12.01 -13.04 -16.99
CA PRO A 132 13.24 -12.27 -16.94
C PRO A 132 14.32 -13.02 -17.71
N ILE A 133 14.39 -12.76 -19.02
CA ILE A 133 15.47 -13.30 -19.84
C ILE A 133 16.76 -12.54 -19.50
N ASN A 134 16.70 -11.23 -19.16
CA ASN A 134 17.92 -10.43 -18.93
C ASN A 134 17.87 -9.33 -17.84
N GLY A 135 16.76 -9.13 -17.12
CA GLY A 135 16.61 -8.01 -16.16
C GLY A 135 16.21 -8.45 -14.75
N PRO A 136 16.81 -7.88 -13.68
CA PRO A 136 16.32 -8.10 -12.31
C PRO A 136 14.97 -7.40 -12.13
N LEU A 137 13.99 -8.09 -11.52
CA LEU A 137 12.68 -7.50 -11.20
C LEU A 137 12.80 -6.42 -10.10
N ASN A 138 13.91 -6.42 -9.37
CA ASN A 138 14.20 -5.50 -8.26
C ASN A 138 13.06 -5.49 -7.23
N LEU A 139 12.54 -6.67 -6.88
CA LEU A 139 11.50 -6.85 -5.87
C LEU A 139 11.88 -6.27 -4.51
N GLU A 140 13.18 -6.05 -4.25
CA GLU A 140 13.67 -5.32 -3.09
C GLU A 140 12.99 -3.94 -2.94
N ASN A 141 12.86 -3.18 -4.03
CA ASN A 141 12.28 -1.84 -4.01
C ASN A 141 10.77 -1.88 -3.74
N PHE A 142 10.12 -2.97 -4.11
CA PHE A 142 8.71 -3.20 -3.81
C PHE A 142 8.49 -3.64 -2.36
N ILE A 143 9.36 -4.52 -1.84
CA ILE A 143 9.20 -5.13 -0.51
C ILE A 143 9.68 -4.19 0.60
N MET A 144 10.73 -3.39 0.38
CA MET A 144 11.32 -2.50 1.38
C MET A 144 10.26 -1.59 2.04
N PRO A 145 9.44 -0.81 1.30
CA PRO A 145 8.42 0.06 1.90
C PRO A 145 7.33 -0.70 2.70
N LEU A 146 7.13 -1.99 2.40
CA LEU A 146 6.17 -2.85 3.07
C LEU A 146 6.73 -3.48 4.37
N ARG A 147 7.99 -3.19 4.70
CA ARG A 147 8.73 -3.78 5.82
C ARG A 147 9.30 -2.77 6.79
N PHE A 148 8.85 -1.51 6.74
CA PHE A 148 9.15 -0.54 7.80
C PHE A 148 8.72 -1.05 9.18
N HIS A 149 9.52 -0.77 10.21
CA HIS A 149 9.23 -1.25 11.57
C HIS A 149 7.94 -0.68 12.17
N TRP A 150 7.51 0.48 11.69
CA TRP A 150 6.25 1.13 12.10
C TRP A 150 5.03 0.64 11.33
N LYS A 151 5.21 -0.27 10.35
CA LYS A 151 4.12 -0.84 9.56
C LYS A 151 3.83 -2.26 10.04
N GLN A 152 2.55 -2.65 10.02
CA GLN A 152 2.18 -4.03 10.30
C GLN A 152 2.73 -4.95 9.20
N ILE A 153 3.42 -6.02 9.61
CA ILE A 153 3.92 -7.04 8.69
C ILE A 153 2.75 -7.88 8.17
N HIS A 154 2.57 -7.84 6.85
CA HIS A 154 1.69 -8.72 6.10
C HIS A 154 2.55 -9.75 5.36
N ASP A 155 2.05 -10.98 5.27
CA ASP A 155 2.71 -12.02 4.49
C ASP A 155 2.74 -11.60 3.02
N ILE A 156 3.90 -11.72 2.36
CA ILE A 156 4.03 -11.45 0.92
C ILE A 156 4.20 -12.81 0.23
N VAL A 157 3.25 -13.14 -0.63
CA VAL A 157 3.26 -14.36 -1.43
C VAL A 157 3.56 -13.96 -2.87
N ILE A 158 4.71 -14.39 -3.39
CA ILE A 158 5.13 -14.13 -4.76
C ILE A 158 4.81 -15.36 -5.59
N LEU A 159 3.86 -15.24 -6.52
CA LEU A 159 3.44 -16.30 -7.43
C LEU A 159 4.09 -16.10 -8.79
N GLY A 160 4.89 -17.06 -9.23
CA GLY A 160 5.55 -17.06 -10.53
C GLY A 160 6.47 -18.26 -10.68
N ASN A 161 7.12 -18.37 -11.84
CA ASN A 161 8.11 -19.44 -12.02
C ASN A 161 9.33 -19.14 -11.12
N SER A 162 9.65 -20.06 -10.23
CA SER A 162 10.74 -19.89 -9.26
C SER A 162 12.10 -19.70 -9.93
N GLN A 163 12.29 -20.19 -11.16
CA GLN A 163 13.53 -19.95 -11.93
C GLN A 163 13.72 -18.47 -12.30
N LEU A 164 12.63 -17.71 -12.35
CA LEU A 164 12.62 -16.28 -12.65
C LEU A 164 13.03 -15.45 -11.44
N ILE A 165 12.49 -15.82 -10.28
CA ILE A 165 12.89 -15.30 -8.97
C ILE A 165 14.15 -16.06 -8.55
N GLY A 166 15.22 -15.85 -9.32
CA GLY A 166 16.48 -16.57 -9.19
C GLY A 166 17.19 -16.25 -7.87
N GLN A 167 18.27 -16.99 -7.62
CA GLN A 167 19.06 -16.84 -6.38
C GLN A 167 19.62 -15.43 -6.19
N LYS A 168 19.96 -14.74 -7.29
CA LYS A 168 20.46 -13.34 -7.27
C LYS A 168 19.46 -12.35 -6.67
N GLU A 169 18.18 -12.53 -6.96
CA GLU A 169 17.14 -11.69 -6.39
C GLU A 169 16.85 -12.08 -4.94
N TRP A 170 16.88 -13.39 -4.64
CA TRP A 170 16.73 -13.87 -3.27
C TRP A 170 17.83 -13.39 -2.33
N ASP A 171 19.07 -13.25 -2.80
CA ASP A 171 20.19 -12.75 -1.99
C ASP A 171 19.93 -11.35 -1.41
N LYS A 172 19.10 -10.55 -2.10
CA LYS A 172 18.63 -9.23 -1.65
C LYS A 172 17.43 -9.33 -0.70
N LEU A 173 16.58 -10.35 -0.86
CA LEU A 173 15.32 -10.52 -0.14
C LEU A 173 15.41 -11.36 1.15
N LYS A 174 16.44 -12.19 1.29
CA LYS A 174 16.58 -13.20 2.37
C LYS A 174 16.50 -12.64 3.79
N ASN A 175 16.72 -11.34 3.97
CA ASN A 175 16.73 -10.66 5.27
C ASN A 175 15.41 -9.98 5.63
N PHE A 176 14.37 -10.13 4.81
CA PHE A 176 13.03 -9.64 5.12
C PHE A 176 12.12 -10.75 5.65
N PRO A 177 11.31 -10.47 6.68
CA PRO A 177 10.44 -11.47 7.27
C PRO A 177 9.21 -11.76 6.39
N ARG A 178 8.72 -13.01 6.50
CA ARG A 178 7.44 -13.49 5.94
C ARG A 178 7.28 -13.24 4.43
N ILE A 179 8.26 -13.71 3.68
CA ILE A 179 8.23 -13.77 2.22
C ILE A 179 8.14 -15.24 1.81
N PHE A 180 7.18 -15.52 0.95
CA PHE A 180 6.93 -16.85 0.41
C PHE A 180 6.97 -16.78 -1.12
N ILE A 181 7.69 -17.70 -1.75
CA ILE A 181 7.76 -17.83 -3.21
C ILE A 181 6.99 -19.10 -3.56
N VAL A 182 5.95 -18.97 -4.39
CA VAL A 182 5.17 -20.12 -4.85
C VAL A 182 5.50 -20.36 -6.31
N HIS A 183 6.08 -21.53 -6.60
CA HIS A 183 6.35 -21.95 -7.96
C HIS A 183 5.03 -22.30 -8.66
N GLY A 184 4.55 -21.44 -9.54
CA GLY A 184 3.30 -21.64 -10.26
C GLY A 184 3.11 -20.65 -11.40
N ASP A 185 1.99 -20.79 -12.12
CA ASP A 185 1.58 -19.87 -13.16
C ASP A 185 0.48 -18.93 -12.63
N PRO A 186 0.71 -17.61 -12.57
CA PRO A 186 -0.32 -16.65 -12.15
C PRO A 186 -1.53 -16.58 -13.09
N CYS A 187 -1.47 -17.16 -14.28
CA CYS A 187 -2.64 -17.31 -15.17
C CYS A 187 -3.51 -18.53 -14.82
N SER A 188 -3.00 -19.48 -14.02
CA SER A 188 -3.68 -20.71 -13.63
C SER A 188 -4.63 -20.48 -12.46
N PHE A 189 -5.90 -20.84 -12.65
CA PHE A 189 -6.91 -20.77 -11.59
C PHE A 189 -6.54 -21.61 -10.37
N THR A 190 -6.00 -22.82 -10.58
CA THR A 190 -5.61 -23.75 -9.50
C THR A 190 -4.57 -23.12 -8.57
N ASP A 191 -3.58 -22.44 -9.15
CA ASP A 191 -2.51 -21.81 -8.38
C ASP A 191 -3.01 -20.57 -7.63
N LEU A 192 -3.90 -19.79 -8.24
CA LEU A 192 -4.57 -18.66 -7.59
C LEU A 192 -5.44 -19.09 -6.39
N TYR A 193 -6.11 -20.25 -6.47
CA TYR A 193 -6.83 -20.81 -5.32
C TYR A 193 -5.88 -21.33 -4.25
N ALA A 194 -4.76 -21.95 -4.63
CA ALA A 194 -3.77 -22.46 -3.70
C ALA A 194 -3.18 -21.35 -2.82
N VAL A 195 -2.94 -20.16 -3.39
CA VAL A 195 -2.46 -18.99 -2.64
C VAL A 195 -3.56 -18.22 -1.92
N GLN A 196 -4.82 -18.65 -2.02
CA GLN A 196 -5.98 -18.01 -1.38
C GLN A 196 -6.22 -16.57 -1.84
N LEU A 197 -6.27 -16.33 -3.16
CA LEU A 197 -6.58 -15.02 -3.76
C LEU A 197 -7.79 -14.31 -3.12
N SER A 198 -8.84 -15.04 -2.74
CA SER A 198 -10.04 -14.47 -2.12
C SER A 198 -9.83 -13.84 -0.73
N LYS A 199 -8.76 -14.22 -0.03
CA LYS A 199 -8.41 -13.74 1.31
C LYS A 199 -7.21 -12.79 1.32
N CYS A 200 -6.65 -12.46 0.16
CA CYS A 200 -5.58 -11.47 0.09
C CYS A 200 -6.16 -10.06 0.31
N ASN A 201 -5.35 -9.17 0.87
CA ASN A 201 -5.72 -7.76 1.03
C ASN A 201 -5.51 -6.98 -0.28
N ALA A 202 -4.37 -7.27 -0.92
CA ALA A 202 -3.98 -6.67 -2.19
C ALA A 202 -3.34 -7.73 -3.10
N CYS A 203 -3.56 -7.56 -4.40
CA CYS A 203 -2.95 -8.35 -5.45
C CYS A 203 -2.27 -7.40 -6.44
N VAL A 204 -0.98 -7.62 -6.68
CA VAL A 204 -0.17 -6.83 -7.60
C VAL A 204 0.28 -7.73 -8.74
N ILE A 205 0.07 -7.30 -9.98
CA ILE A 205 0.50 -8.01 -11.17
C ILE A 205 1.66 -7.23 -11.79
N LEU A 206 2.83 -7.85 -11.79
CA LEU A 206 4.03 -7.33 -12.44
C LEU A 206 4.08 -7.85 -13.87
N GLY A 207 4.24 -6.93 -14.82
CA GLY A 207 4.14 -7.20 -16.24
C GLY A 207 5.38 -7.90 -16.82
N ASP A 208 5.23 -8.46 -18.02
CA ASP A 208 6.29 -9.22 -18.68
C ASP A 208 7.42 -8.31 -19.17
N THR A 209 8.66 -8.64 -18.82
CA THR A 209 9.88 -7.96 -19.29
C THR A 209 10.43 -8.62 -20.55
N ASN A 210 9.58 -8.96 -21.52
CA ASN A 210 10.09 -9.46 -22.80
C ASN A 210 10.84 -8.34 -23.52
N GLU A 211 12.16 -8.48 -23.58
CA GLU A 211 13.09 -7.65 -24.35
C GLU A 211 13.38 -8.25 -25.74
N GLU A 212 12.65 -9.28 -26.18
CA GLU A 212 12.72 -9.78 -27.57
C GLU A 212 12.07 -8.79 -28.58
N LEU A 213 12.33 -7.49 -28.39
CA LEU A 213 11.95 -6.38 -29.24
C LEU A 213 12.93 -6.17 -30.42
N ASP A 214 13.93 -7.04 -30.56
CA ASP A 214 14.83 -7.06 -31.73
C ASP A 214 14.18 -7.65 -33.00
N SER A 215 12.96 -8.20 -32.88
CA SER A 215 12.14 -8.50 -34.04
C SER A 215 11.22 -7.30 -34.34
N GLN A 216 11.49 -6.59 -35.43
CA GLN A 216 10.74 -5.45 -35.97
C GLN A 216 9.26 -5.77 -36.35
N SER A 217 8.62 -6.75 -35.70
CA SER A 217 7.37 -7.38 -36.13
C SER A 217 6.33 -7.60 -35.03
N VAL A 218 6.57 -7.24 -33.77
CA VAL A 218 5.56 -7.40 -32.70
C VAL A 218 4.82 -6.09 -32.48
N ASP A 219 3.50 -6.12 -32.67
CA ASP A 219 2.61 -5.00 -32.37
C ASP A 219 2.76 -4.58 -30.90
N ILE A 220 3.01 -3.29 -30.67
CA ILE A 220 3.18 -2.69 -29.34
C ILE A 220 1.96 -2.99 -28.45
N CYS A 221 0.76 -3.07 -29.05
CA CYS A 221 -0.46 -3.38 -28.32
C CYS A 221 -0.46 -4.78 -27.70
N LEU A 222 0.35 -5.71 -28.23
CA LEU A 222 0.42 -7.10 -27.79
C LEU A 222 1.49 -7.37 -26.72
N GLN A 223 2.28 -6.36 -26.34
CA GLN A 223 3.33 -6.51 -25.31
C GLN A 223 2.77 -7.04 -23.99
N ASP A 224 1.62 -6.52 -23.56
CA ASP A 224 1.01 -6.87 -22.26
C ASP A 224 0.07 -8.09 -22.33
N ARG A 225 0.07 -8.89 -23.40
CA ARG A 225 -0.94 -9.96 -23.62
C ARG A 225 -1.11 -10.92 -22.43
N LYS A 226 0.00 -11.34 -21.80
CA LYS A 226 -0.04 -12.27 -20.66
C LYS A 226 -0.48 -11.56 -19.39
N THR A 227 0.01 -10.35 -19.16
CA THR A 227 -0.40 -9.50 -18.02
C THR A 227 -1.91 -9.23 -18.06
N LEU A 228 -2.43 -8.87 -19.23
CA LEU A 228 -3.86 -8.65 -19.46
C LEU A 228 -4.67 -9.92 -19.19
N LEU A 229 -4.20 -11.08 -19.68
CA LEU A 229 -4.85 -12.36 -19.42
C LEU A 229 -4.90 -12.68 -17.92
N CYS A 230 -3.78 -12.54 -17.21
CA CYS A 230 -3.69 -12.75 -15.77
C CYS A 230 -4.64 -11.80 -15.01
N ALA A 231 -4.61 -10.51 -15.33
CA ALA A 231 -5.46 -9.50 -14.71
C ALA A 231 -6.95 -9.77 -14.95
N MET A 232 -7.33 -10.18 -16.16
CA MET A 232 -8.71 -10.58 -16.48
C MET A 232 -9.15 -11.82 -15.71
N ASN A 233 -8.29 -12.84 -15.60
CA ASN A 233 -8.59 -14.06 -14.85
C ASN A 233 -8.82 -13.75 -13.36
N ILE A 234 -7.92 -12.98 -12.75
CA ILE A 234 -8.03 -12.57 -11.34
C ILE A 234 -9.29 -11.72 -11.14
N ARG A 235 -9.54 -10.74 -12.02
CA ARG A 235 -10.76 -9.91 -11.94
C ARG A 235 -12.03 -10.74 -12.03
N SER A 236 -12.07 -11.73 -12.92
CA SER A 236 -13.21 -12.65 -13.08
C SER A 236 -13.48 -13.45 -11.81
N LEU A 237 -12.44 -13.98 -11.16
CA LEU A 237 -12.56 -14.69 -9.87
C LEU A 237 -13.10 -13.78 -8.77
N LEU A 238 -12.50 -12.61 -8.60
CA LEU A 238 -12.87 -11.67 -7.55
C LEU A 238 -14.31 -11.17 -7.72
N GLN A 239 -14.76 -10.94 -8.95
CA GLN A 239 -16.14 -10.55 -9.25
C GLN A 239 -17.14 -11.67 -8.92
N ARG A 240 -16.80 -12.92 -9.28
CA ARG A 240 -17.67 -14.08 -9.02
C ARG A 240 -17.88 -14.30 -7.52
N GLU A 241 -16.84 -14.10 -6.72
CA GLU A 241 -16.85 -14.38 -5.29
C GLU A 241 -17.18 -13.14 -4.44
N ARG A 242 -17.32 -11.97 -5.06
CA ARG A 242 -17.60 -10.67 -4.43
C ARG A 242 -16.58 -10.29 -3.36
N HIS A 243 -15.32 -10.67 -3.55
CA HIS A 243 -14.24 -10.29 -2.66
C HIS A 243 -13.69 -8.91 -3.04
N LEU A 244 -13.49 -8.07 -2.02
CA LEU A 244 -12.89 -6.76 -2.17
C LEU A 244 -11.39 -6.88 -1.97
N VAL A 245 -10.68 -7.17 -3.06
CA VAL A 245 -9.22 -7.18 -3.11
C VAL A 245 -8.76 -5.95 -3.88
N HIS A 246 -7.78 -5.22 -3.34
CA HIS A 246 -7.15 -4.15 -4.10
C HIS A 246 -6.24 -4.75 -5.18
N LEU A 247 -6.63 -4.61 -6.44
CA LEU A 247 -5.89 -5.15 -7.58
C LEU A 247 -5.21 -4.02 -8.33
N THR A 248 -3.89 -4.14 -8.52
CA THR A 248 -3.09 -3.23 -9.34
C THR A 248 -2.27 -4.04 -10.35
N THR A 249 -2.22 -3.59 -11.59
CA THR A 249 -1.42 -4.21 -12.65
C THR A 249 -0.49 -3.19 -13.29
N GLU A 250 0.75 -3.61 -13.51
CA GLU A 250 1.71 -2.88 -14.33
C GLU A 250 1.39 -3.11 -15.81
N LEU A 251 1.31 -2.04 -16.60
CA LEU A 251 1.19 -2.11 -18.06
C LEU A 251 2.37 -1.38 -18.71
N ARG A 252 2.97 -2.00 -19.73
CA ARG A 252 3.98 -1.33 -20.56
C ARG A 252 3.33 -0.42 -21.59
N TYR A 253 2.25 -0.87 -22.21
CA TYR A 253 1.45 -0.05 -23.11
C TYR A 253 0.21 0.46 -22.39
N GLU A 254 0.34 1.65 -21.78
CA GLU A 254 -0.69 2.29 -20.95
C GLU A 254 -2.05 2.43 -21.65
N ARG A 255 -2.08 2.51 -22.99
CA ARG A 255 -3.33 2.60 -23.75
C ARG A 255 -4.18 1.35 -23.60
N ASN A 256 -3.61 0.18 -23.29
CA ASN A 256 -4.39 -1.03 -22.99
C ASN A 256 -5.25 -0.91 -21.72
N ALA A 257 -5.06 0.14 -20.90
CA ALA A 257 -5.87 0.40 -19.72
C ALA A 257 -7.38 0.39 -20.02
N HIS A 258 -7.81 0.88 -21.19
CA HIS A 258 -9.23 0.97 -21.54
C HIS A 258 -9.96 -0.39 -21.50
N LEU A 259 -9.24 -1.50 -21.66
CA LEU A 259 -9.78 -2.87 -21.59
C LEU A 259 -10.34 -3.22 -20.20
N PHE A 260 -9.95 -2.46 -19.18
CA PHE A 260 -10.42 -2.64 -17.81
C PHE A 260 -11.60 -1.73 -17.44
N SER A 261 -12.00 -0.82 -18.33
CA SER A 261 -13.08 0.14 -18.09
C SER A 261 -14.44 -0.53 -18.04
N SER A 262 -15.41 0.13 -17.42
CA SER A 262 -16.80 -0.30 -17.48
C SER A 262 -17.39 -0.04 -18.87
N VAL A 263 -18.53 -0.68 -19.17
CA VAL A 263 -19.22 -0.54 -20.46
C VAL A 263 -19.59 0.93 -20.74
N ASP A 264 -19.92 1.69 -19.69
CA ASP A 264 -20.38 3.07 -19.80
C ASP A 264 -19.24 4.06 -20.12
N THR A 265 -18.01 3.75 -19.71
CA THR A 265 -16.84 4.65 -19.86
C THR A 265 -15.91 4.24 -20.99
N HIS A 266 -15.98 2.98 -21.44
CA HIS A 266 -15.05 2.38 -22.40
C HIS A 266 -14.86 3.21 -23.69
N GLU A 267 -15.93 3.78 -24.26
CA GLU A 267 -15.83 4.60 -25.47
C GLU A 267 -15.00 5.87 -25.29
N ASN A 268 -15.08 6.48 -24.10
CA ASN A 268 -14.32 7.68 -23.77
C ASN A 268 -12.88 7.32 -23.40
N ASP A 269 -12.71 6.30 -22.56
CA ASP A 269 -11.40 5.83 -22.09
C ASP A 269 -10.49 5.33 -23.22
N TYR A 270 -11.08 4.84 -24.32
CA TYR A 270 -10.33 4.48 -25.53
C TYR A 270 -9.76 5.70 -26.27
N LYS A 271 -10.44 6.84 -26.22
CA LYS A 271 -10.08 8.06 -26.96
C LYS A 271 -9.18 9.00 -26.15
N LEU A 272 -9.26 8.94 -24.83
CA LEU A 272 -8.59 9.86 -23.92
C LEU A 272 -7.21 9.33 -23.48
N PRO A 273 -6.31 10.22 -23.03
CA PRO A 273 -5.10 9.81 -22.33
C PRO A 273 -5.39 9.01 -21.07
N VAL A 274 -4.48 8.08 -20.70
CA VAL A 274 -4.68 7.11 -19.62
C VAL A 274 -5.06 7.74 -18.27
N TRP A 275 -4.58 8.95 -17.98
CA TRP A 275 -4.86 9.62 -16.70
C TRP A 275 -6.31 10.10 -16.53
N PHE A 276 -7.12 10.06 -17.60
CA PHE A 276 -8.57 10.30 -17.53
C PHE A 276 -9.38 9.00 -17.44
N ASN A 277 -8.75 7.84 -17.61
CA ASN A 277 -9.45 6.57 -17.69
C ASN A 277 -9.92 6.11 -16.30
N GLU A 278 -11.10 5.49 -16.24
CA GLU A 278 -11.68 4.88 -15.04
C GLU A 278 -10.69 3.95 -14.30
N PRO A 279 -10.03 2.97 -14.97
CA PRO A 279 -9.13 2.05 -14.29
C PRO A 279 -7.87 2.74 -13.74
N PHE A 280 -7.42 3.83 -14.36
CA PHE A 280 -6.34 4.63 -13.78
C PHE A 280 -6.81 5.37 -12.52
N ALA A 281 -7.96 6.04 -12.57
CA ALA A 281 -8.53 6.77 -11.44
C ALA A 281 -8.82 5.86 -10.23
N ARG A 282 -9.11 4.58 -10.47
CA ARG A 282 -9.28 3.55 -9.42
C ARG A 282 -7.97 3.03 -8.81
N GLY A 283 -6.81 3.40 -9.35
CA GLY A 283 -5.52 2.84 -8.95
C GLY A 283 -5.29 1.40 -9.41
N PHE A 284 -6.04 0.96 -10.42
CA PHE A 284 -5.94 -0.39 -10.96
C PHE A 284 -4.76 -0.53 -11.94
N ILE A 285 -4.42 0.55 -12.66
CA ILE A 285 -3.32 0.56 -13.63
C ILE A 285 -2.14 1.37 -13.10
N PHE A 286 -0.95 0.82 -13.24
CA PHE A 286 0.32 1.54 -13.13
C PHE A 286 1.11 1.38 -14.43
N SER A 287 1.77 2.43 -14.90
CA SER A 287 2.65 2.36 -16.06
C SER A 287 3.89 3.23 -15.88
N ASN A 288 5.03 2.73 -16.33
CA ASN A 288 6.32 3.40 -16.20
C ASN A 288 6.38 4.72 -17.00
N SER A 289 5.59 4.84 -18.08
CA SER A 289 5.45 6.08 -18.87
C SER A 289 4.97 7.26 -18.02
N LEU A 290 4.16 7.02 -17.00
CA LEU A 290 3.64 8.06 -16.12
C LEU A 290 4.74 8.73 -15.31
N LEU A 291 5.80 7.98 -14.96
CA LEU A 291 6.96 8.51 -14.24
C LEU A 291 7.79 9.48 -15.09
N TYR A 292 7.70 9.42 -16.43
CA TYR A 292 8.40 10.37 -17.29
C TYR A 292 7.92 11.82 -17.10
N SER A 293 6.66 12.00 -16.72
CA SER A 293 6.15 13.33 -16.38
C SER A 293 6.87 13.93 -15.17
N CYS A 294 7.27 13.09 -14.22
CA CYS A 294 7.98 13.51 -13.01
C CYS A 294 9.40 14.03 -13.30
N LEU A 295 10.05 13.58 -14.38
CA LEU A 295 11.40 14.03 -14.74
C LEU A 295 11.48 15.55 -14.92
N SER A 296 10.43 16.15 -15.50
CA SER A 296 10.34 17.59 -15.64
C SER A 296 10.29 18.29 -14.27
N SER A 297 9.53 17.73 -13.33
CA SER A 297 9.42 18.26 -11.97
C SER A 297 10.73 18.12 -11.21
N PHE A 298 11.44 17.00 -11.37
CA PHE A 298 12.75 16.77 -10.76
C PHE A 298 13.82 17.71 -11.31
N PHE A 299 13.76 18.02 -12.60
CA PHE A 299 14.67 18.99 -13.22
C PHE A 299 14.50 20.40 -12.64
N TYR A 300 13.26 20.83 -12.41
CA TYR A 300 12.99 22.18 -11.89
C TYR A 300 13.12 22.28 -10.37
N ASN A 301 12.89 21.19 -9.64
CA ASN A 301 12.96 21.18 -8.19
C ASN A 301 13.46 19.82 -7.67
N GLU A 302 14.70 19.82 -7.18
CA GLU A 302 15.33 18.64 -6.57
C GLU A 302 14.62 18.18 -5.29
N ASP A 303 14.01 19.11 -4.55
CA ASP A 303 13.29 18.78 -3.31
C ASP A 303 12.08 17.87 -3.57
N VAL A 304 11.47 17.94 -4.77
CA VAL A 304 10.35 17.07 -5.15
C VAL A 304 10.81 15.62 -5.24
N PHE A 305 11.98 15.38 -5.82
CA PHE A 305 12.56 14.04 -5.89
C PHE A 305 12.90 13.52 -4.50
N HIS A 306 13.57 14.34 -3.68
CA HIS A 306 13.92 13.96 -2.30
C HIS A 306 12.67 13.67 -1.47
N PHE A 307 11.63 14.50 -1.56
CA PHE A 307 10.35 14.30 -0.88
C PHE A 307 9.70 12.97 -1.27
N LEU A 308 9.59 12.66 -2.57
CA LEU A 308 8.99 11.40 -3.02
C LEU A 308 9.82 10.19 -2.59
N ARG A 309 11.15 10.30 -2.62
CA ARG A 309 12.07 9.25 -2.16
C ARG A 309 11.89 8.97 -0.66
N VAL A 310 11.81 9.99 0.19
CA VAL A 310 11.55 9.83 1.63
C VAL A 310 10.15 9.30 1.88
N LEU A 311 9.14 9.75 1.13
CA LEU A 311 7.76 9.29 1.28
C LEU A 311 7.58 7.81 0.94
N ILE A 312 8.24 7.33 -0.12
CA ILE A 312 8.09 5.95 -0.63
C ILE A 312 9.08 5.00 0.05
N SER A 313 10.38 5.34 0.02
CA SER A 313 11.48 4.45 0.43
C SER A 313 12.00 4.74 1.83
N GLY A 314 11.63 5.88 2.43
CA GLY A 314 12.06 6.27 3.77
C GLY A 314 13.41 7.00 3.79
N GLU A 315 13.69 7.68 4.90
CA GLU A 315 14.87 8.54 5.08
C GLU A 315 16.20 7.77 5.00
N ALA A 316 16.22 6.52 5.46
CA ALA A 316 17.42 5.69 5.49
C ALA A 316 17.86 5.11 4.13
N THR A 317 17.20 5.50 3.03
CA THR A 317 17.49 4.93 1.70
C THR A 317 18.91 5.27 1.23
N ASP A 318 19.40 6.47 1.53
CA ASP A 318 20.76 6.89 1.12
C ASP A 318 21.85 6.09 1.85
N GLU A 319 21.66 5.83 3.14
CA GLU A 319 22.55 4.97 3.94
C GLU A 319 22.52 3.51 3.46
N LEU A 320 21.34 3.03 3.05
CA LEU A 320 21.20 1.68 2.50
C LEU A 320 21.87 1.58 1.13
N GLU A 321 21.63 2.51 0.21
CA GLU A 321 22.24 2.52 -1.12
C GLU A 321 23.77 2.60 -1.04
N THR A 322 24.31 3.44 -0.16
CA THR A 322 25.75 3.50 0.09
C THR A 322 26.28 2.18 0.65
N SER A 323 25.54 1.54 1.57
CA SER A 323 25.91 0.21 2.07
C SER A 323 25.90 -0.86 0.97
N PHE A 324 24.91 -0.82 0.07
CA PHE A 324 24.81 -1.73 -1.07
C PHE A 324 25.94 -1.50 -2.07
N ALA A 325 26.31 -0.24 -2.34
CA ALA A 325 27.37 0.14 -3.26
C ALA A 325 28.77 -0.30 -2.80
N VAL A 326 29.03 -0.38 -1.48
CA VAL A 326 30.33 -0.80 -0.90
C VAL A 326 30.55 -2.32 -0.97
N GLY A 327 29.70 -3.06 -1.69
CA GLY A 327 29.83 -4.51 -1.90
C GLY A 327 29.02 -5.35 -0.91
N ALA A 328 28.22 -4.72 -0.03
CA ALA A 328 27.19 -5.41 0.73
C ALA A 328 25.89 -5.63 -0.07
N GLY A 329 25.81 -5.16 -1.33
CA GLY A 329 24.66 -5.32 -2.22
C GLY A 329 24.24 -6.77 -2.48
N ASN A 330 25.14 -7.74 -2.26
CA ASN A 330 24.83 -9.17 -2.34
C ASN A 330 24.38 -9.79 -1.00
N ARG A 331 24.26 -9.00 0.08
CA ARG A 331 24.00 -9.51 1.43
C ARG A 331 22.70 -9.03 2.08
N GLY A 332 21.81 -8.37 1.32
CA GLY A 332 20.54 -7.87 1.85
C GLY A 332 20.71 -6.93 3.05
N LEU A 333 19.68 -6.79 3.88
CA LEU A 333 19.74 -5.95 5.09
C LEU A 333 20.70 -6.51 6.14
N GLN A 334 21.49 -5.64 6.76
CA GLN A 334 22.39 -6.00 7.87
C GLN A 334 21.67 -5.99 9.21
N GLU A 335 22.02 -6.94 10.08
CA GLU A 335 21.56 -6.99 11.46
C GLU A 335 21.94 -5.71 12.22
N GLY A 336 21.01 -5.17 13.01
CA GLY A 336 21.32 -4.11 13.96
C GLY A 336 22.31 -4.56 15.04
N LEU A 337 23.13 -3.64 15.54
CA LEU A 337 24.02 -3.93 16.67
C LEU A 337 23.20 -4.36 17.90
N PRO A 338 23.71 -5.25 18.77
CA PRO A 338 22.97 -5.77 19.92
C PRO A 338 22.52 -4.70 20.93
N ASP A 339 23.09 -3.50 20.88
CA ASP A 339 22.74 -2.34 21.72
C ASP A 339 21.87 -1.29 20.99
N GLN A 340 21.46 -1.59 19.75
CA GLN A 340 20.75 -0.68 18.87
C GLN A 340 19.24 -0.81 19.08
N THR A 341 18.72 -0.18 20.14
CA THR A 341 17.27 0.02 20.34
C THR A 341 16.72 1.21 19.57
N TYR A 342 17.58 1.92 18.83
CA TYR A 342 17.19 3.10 18.08
C TYR A 342 16.29 2.71 16.92
N ARG A 343 15.05 3.20 16.96
CA ARG A 343 14.06 3.06 15.89
C ARG A 343 13.87 4.41 15.25
N MET A 344 14.14 4.49 13.95
CA MET A 344 13.90 5.71 13.19
C MET A 344 12.42 6.08 13.25
N PRO A 345 12.05 7.33 13.56
CA PRO A 345 10.68 7.78 13.38
C PRO A 345 10.34 7.76 11.89
N GLY A 346 9.11 7.40 11.55
CA GLY A 346 8.68 7.33 10.16
C GLY A 346 7.22 7.70 9.98
N VAL A 347 6.86 7.98 8.74
CA VAL A 347 5.49 8.32 8.36
C VAL A 347 4.79 7.07 7.84
N ASN A 348 3.64 6.74 8.41
CA ASN A 348 2.79 5.67 7.91
C ASN A 348 1.63 6.26 7.12
N VAL A 349 1.57 5.93 5.83
CA VAL A 349 0.41 6.28 4.97
C VAL A 349 -0.63 5.17 5.11
N ALA A 350 -1.81 5.53 5.60
CA ALA A 350 -2.91 4.61 5.82
C ALA A 350 -4.23 5.22 5.32
N LEU A 351 -5.10 4.35 4.80
CA LEU A 351 -6.49 4.69 4.51
C LEU A 351 -7.30 4.46 5.80
N CYS A 352 -8.05 5.47 6.24
CA CYS A 352 -8.94 5.37 7.38
C CYS A 352 -10.39 5.48 6.91
N GLY A 353 -11.23 4.53 7.30
CA GLY A 353 -12.66 4.63 7.06
C GLY A 353 -13.26 5.80 7.84
N PHE A 354 -14.29 6.43 7.28
CA PHE A 354 -15.02 7.48 8.00
C PHE A 354 -15.76 6.95 9.23
N ASP A 355 -16.05 5.65 9.27
CA ASP A 355 -16.64 4.98 10.43
C ASP A 355 -15.60 4.66 11.51
N ASP A 356 -14.30 4.71 11.20
CA ASP A 356 -13.22 4.43 12.14
C ASP A 356 -12.85 5.66 12.97
N PRO A 357 -12.34 5.50 14.20
CA PRO A 357 -11.73 6.60 14.95
C PRO A 357 -10.53 7.18 14.19
N PRO A 358 -10.30 8.50 14.19
CA PRO A 358 -11.01 9.54 14.94
C PRO A 358 -12.24 10.10 14.22
N PHE A 359 -12.60 9.63 13.03
CA PHE A 359 -13.56 10.27 12.13
C PHE A 359 -15.02 9.81 12.31
N CYS A 360 -15.26 8.79 13.13
CA CYS A 360 -16.58 8.21 13.37
C CYS A 360 -17.67 9.22 13.77
N PHE A 361 -17.30 10.37 14.37
CA PHE A 361 -18.25 11.45 14.67
C PHE A 361 -18.88 12.06 13.40
N MET A 362 -18.12 12.19 12.30
CA MET A 362 -18.62 12.73 11.04
C MET A 362 -19.61 11.78 10.36
N ALA A 363 -19.37 10.47 10.44
CA ALA A 363 -20.30 9.47 9.95
C ALA A 363 -21.62 9.49 10.74
N ASN A 364 -21.54 9.65 12.06
CA ASN A 364 -22.71 9.74 12.94
C ASN A 364 -23.55 11.00 12.69
N GLU A 365 -22.94 12.13 12.34
CA GLU A 365 -23.66 13.35 11.96
C GLU A 365 -24.48 13.16 10.68
N LYS A 366 -23.89 12.55 9.63
CA LYS A 366 -24.62 12.24 8.39
C LYS A 366 -25.79 11.27 8.64
N ARG A 367 -25.60 10.24 9.47
CA ARG A 367 -26.68 9.30 9.84
C ARG A 367 -27.79 10.00 10.63
N ARG A 368 -27.46 10.95 11.53
CA ARG A 368 -28.46 11.75 12.26
C ARG A 368 -29.30 12.64 11.34
N VAL A 369 -28.67 13.31 10.38
CA VAL A 369 -29.39 14.14 9.39
C VAL A 369 -30.32 13.28 8.53
N SER A 370 -29.86 12.13 8.06
CA SER A 370 -30.69 11.19 7.29
C SER A 370 -31.88 10.66 8.10
N TYR A 371 -31.68 10.35 9.38
CA TYR A 371 -32.75 9.89 10.27
C TYR A 371 -33.80 10.97 10.53
N LEU A 372 -33.40 12.24 10.67
CA LEU A 372 -34.32 13.37 10.85
C LEU A 372 -35.14 13.65 9.58
N VAL A 373 -34.52 13.60 8.41
CA VAL A 373 -35.23 13.76 7.12
C VAL A 373 -36.23 12.63 6.89
N THR A 374 -35.88 11.39 7.24
CA THR A 374 -36.78 10.23 7.09
C THR A 374 -37.93 10.27 8.10
N ARG A 375 -37.72 10.85 9.29
CA ARG A 375 -38.77 11.02 10.31
C ARG A 375 -39.74 12.14 9.95
N LEU A 376 -39.27 13.23 9.35
CA LEU A 376 -40.13 14.30 8.85
C LEU A 376 -41.03 13.83 7.70
N LYS A 377 -40.53 12.97 6.81
CA LYS A 377 -41.33 12.37 5.72
C LYS A 377 -42.36 11.30 6.15
N ARG A 378 -42.40 10.91 7.42
CA ARG A 378 -43.40 9.96 7.98
C ARG A 378 -44.48 10.65 8.81
N ILE A 379 -44.39 11.97 8.99
CA ILE A 379 -45.33 12.77 9.78
C ILE A 379 -46.37 13.47 8.87
N ASP A 380 -46.17 13.42 7.55
CA ASP A 380 -47.19 13.68 6.52
C ASP A 380 -47.73 12.33 6.00
#